data_AF-A0AA85J0S7-F1
#
_entry.id   AF-A0AA85J0S7-F1
#
_cell.length_a   1.000
_cell.length_b   1.000
_cell.length_c   1.000
_cell.angle_alpha   90.00
_cell.angle_beta   90.00
_cell.angle_gamma   90.00
#
_symmetry.space_group_name_H-M   'P 1'
#
loop_
_entity.id
_entity.type
_entity.pdbx_description
1 polymer ?
#
loop_
_entity_poly.entity_id
_entity_poly.type
_entity_poly.pdbx_seq_one_letter_code
_entity_poly.pdbx_strand_id
1 'polypeptide(L)'
;MQRLAFSVPENLKGVLRNPMTYLKPLSIGSIRLYPGDEFGRGAGKGGGGGGTIRDAGGAFGKREARNEEEYFYKLQQQQLRALKKHLEEEHEREEQEIKRLEESLKRRKKLLADLEKKHD
;
A
#
# COMPACT_ATOMS: atom_id res chain seq x y z
N MET A 1 -32.00 -19.93 25.20
CA MET A 1 -31.53 -18.78 24.40
C MET A 1 -30.19 -18.29 24.95
N GLN A 2 -29.07 -18.95 24.61
CA GLN A 2 -27.73 -18.51 25.00
C GLN A 2 -27.16 -17.66 23.86
N ARG A 3 -26.91 -16.37 24.12
CA ARG A 3 -26.21 -15.50 23.18
C ARG A 3 -24.73 -15.86 23.23
N LEU A 4 -24.23 -16.56 22.19
CA LEU A 4 -22.80 -16.72 21.98
C LEU A 4 -22.22 -15.35 21.62
N ALA A 5 -21.71 -14.65 22.64
CA ALA A 5 -20.92 -13.45 22.44
C ALA A 5 -19.58 -13.88 21.81
N PHE A 6 -19.45 -13.72 20.50
CA PHE A 6 -18.14 -13.76 19.83
C PHE A 6 -17.33 -12.56 20.31
N SER A 7 -16.59 -12.76 21.40
CA SER A 7 -15.57 -11.84 21.88
C SER A 7 -14.44 -11.84 20.85
N VAL A 8 -14.44 -10.87 19.94
CA VAL A 8 -13.27 -10.62 19.09
C VAL A 8 -12.14 -10.16 20.00
N PRO A 9 -11.02 -10.91 20.07
CA PRO A 9 -9.95 -10.60 21.01
C PRO A 9 -9.33 -9.23 20.64
N GLU A 10 -9.06 -8.40 21.64
CA GLU A 10 -8.65 -6.98 21.51
C GLU A 10 -7.47 -6.78 20.54
N ASN A 11 -6.57 -7.76 20.46
CA ASN A 11 -5.42 -7.82 19.55
C ASN A 11 -5.77 -7.95 18.06
N LEU A 12 -6.99 -8.34 17.68
CA LEU A 12 -7.45 -8.30 16.28
C LEU A 12 -8.05 -6.95 15.87
N LYS A 13 -8.50 -6.12 16.83
CA LYS A 13 -9.10 -4.81 16.53
C LYS A 13 -8.08 -3.80 16.01
N GLY A 14 -6.81 -3.91 16.44
CA GLY A 14 -5.71 -3.07 15.95
C GLY A 14 -5.21 -3.45 14.55
N VAL A 15 -5.34 -4.74 14.21
CA VAL A 15 -4.87 -5.35 12.95
C VAL A 15 -5.77 -4.97 11.77
N LEU A 16 -7.08 -4.80 12.02
CA LEU A 16 -8.06 -4.38 11.01
C LEU A 16 -8.15 -2.87 10.77
N ARG A 17 -7.44 -2.06 11.58
CA ARG A 17 -7.60 -0.59 11.56
C ARG A 17 -6.73 0.11 10.50
N ASN A 18 -5.68 -0.54 10.02
CA ASN A 18 -4.72 0.06 9.09
C ASN A 18 -4.53 -0.85 7.87
N PRO A 19 -5.05 -0.51 6.68
CA PRO A 19 -4.74 -1.26 5.46
C PRO A 19 -3.25 -1.16 5.08
N MET A 20 -2.51 -0.22 5.70
CA MET A 20 -1.08 0.00 5.48
C MET A 20 -0.17 -1.01 6.22
N THR A 21 -0.67 -1.79 7.20
CA THR A 21 0.19 -2.70 7.98
C THR A 21 0.50 -4.04 7.31
N TYR A 22 -0.26 -4.42 6.27
CA TYR A 22 -0.01 -5.65 5.49
C TYR A 22 0.82 -5.42 4.23
N LEU A 23 1.04 -4.16 3.88
CA LEU A 23 1.98 -3.77 2.85
C LEU A 23 3.40 -3.99 3.38
N LYS A 24 3.98 -5.12 2.98
CA LYS A 24 5.34 -5.58 3.30
C LYS A 24 6.28 -4.42 3.68
N PRO A 25 6.95 -4.45 4.84
CA PRO A 25 7.89 -3.41 5.24
C PRO A 25 9.17 -3.36 4.38
N LEU A 26 9.23 -4.07 3.24
CA LEU A 26 10.42 -4.14 2.37
C LEU A 26 10.52 -2.99 1.34
N SER A 27 9.44 -2.25 1.06
CA SER A 27 9.45 -1.19 0.02
C SER A 27 9.39 0.24 0.56
N ILE A 28 9.22 0.44 1.87
CA ILE A 28 9.22 1.76 2.55
C ILE A 28 10.66 2.14 2.93
N GLY A 29 11.64 1.83 2.07
CA GLY A 29 13.06 2.17 2.25
C GLY A 29 13.52 3.38 1.43
N SER A 30 12.67 3.95 0.57
CA SER A 30 13.15 4.91 -0.44
C SER A 30 12.13 5.93 -0.94
N ILE A 31 11.03 6.18 -0.22
CA ILE A 31 10.16 7.32 -0.55
C ILE A 31 10.77 8.56 0.11
N ARG A 32 11.67 9.23 -0.62
CA ARG A 32 12.19 10.55 -0.26
C ARG A 32 11.01 11.54 -0.32
N LEU A 33 10.48 11.90 0.85
CA LEU A 33 9.43 12.90 1.03
C LEU A 33 10.10 14.29 1.10
N TYR A 34 9.87 15.17 0.12
CA TYR A 34 10.21 16.59 0.28
C TYR A 34 9.15 17.52 -0.35
N PRO A 35 8.51 18.38 0.45
CA PRO A 35 7.98 19.65 -0.01
C PRO A 35 9.08 20.72 0.11
N GLY A 36 9.37 21.43 -0.98
CA GLY A 36 10.11 22.70 -0.95
C GLY A 36 11.64 22.63 -1.02
N ASP A 37 12.16 23.51 -1.88
CA ASP A 37 13.47 24.17 -1.88
C ASP A 37 14.67 23.48 -2.58
N GLU A 38 14.93 24.02 -3.78
CA GLU A 38 16.16 24.08 -4.59
C GLU A 38 16.93 22.80 -4.94
N PHE A 39 17.00 22.55 -6.26
CA PHE A 39 17.85 21.56 -6.90
C PHE A 39 19.32 21.70 -6.49
N GLY A 40 19.94 20.61 -6.02
CA GLY A 40 21.39 20.50 -5.93
C GLY A 40 22.10 21.02 -4.66
N ARG A 41 21.44 21.22 -3.51
CA ARG A 41 22.22 21.35 -2.25
C ARG A 41 22.71 19.98 -1.76
N GLY A 42 23.93 19.65 -2.21
CA GLY A 42 24.79 18.65 -1.60
C GLY A 42 25.07 18.97 -0.12
N ALA A 43 25.30 17.89 0.64
CA ALA A 43 25.62 17.85 2.07
C ALA A 43 24.53 18.39 3.05
N GLY A 44 23.80 17.46 3.68
CA GLY A 44 23.15 17.71 4.97
C GLY A 44 21.63 17.51 5.04
N LYS A 45 20.90 17.42 3.91
CA LYS A 45 19.45 17.15 3.91
C LYS A 45 19.08 15.78 3.31
N GLY A 46 19.68 14.71 3.84
CA GLY A 46 19.26 13.34 3.55
C GLY A 46 19.91 12.68 2.32
N GLY A 47 20.90 13.30 1.71
CA GLY A 47 21.90 12.66 0.86
C GLY A 47 23.27 12.97 1.42
N GLY A 48 24.04 11.95 1.81
CA GLY A 48 25.42 12.14 2.28
C GLY A 48 26.19 12.98 1.27
N GLY A 49 27.10 13.84 1.76
CA GLY A 49 27.92 14.73 0.93
C GLY A 49 28.42 13.96 -0.29
N GLY A 50 28.01 14.41 -1.48
CA GLY A 50 28.00 13.62 -2.71
C GLY A 50 29.38 13.46 -3.33
N GLY A 51 30.40 13.21 -2.51
CA GLY A 51 31.80 13.26 -2.85
C GLY A 51 32.28 14.68 -3.14
N THR A 52 33.60 14.82 -3.28
CA THR A 52 34.27 16.09 -3.59
C THR A 52 33.77 16.74 -4.89
N ILE A 53 33.17 15.97 -5.81
CA ILE A 53 32.68 16.45 -7.11
C ILE A 53 31.39 17.27 -6.98
N ARG A 54 30.46 16.86 -6.11
CA ARG A 54 29.23 17.63 -5.83
C ARG A 54 29.48 18.79 -4.88
N ASP A 55 30.35 18.60 -3.89
CA ASP A 55 30.70 19.65 -2.94
C ASP A 55 31.52 20.77 -3.59
N ALA A 56 32.29 20.48 -4.65
CA ALA A 56 33.01 21.50 -5.42
C ALA A 56 32.10 22.40 -6.28
N GLY A 57 30.81 22.06 -6.47
CA GLY A 57 29.82 22.95 -7.10
C GLY A 57 30.07 23.31 -8.58
N GLY A 58 30.96 22.58 -9.27
CA GLY A 58 31.30 22.81 -10.67
C GLY A 58 30.22 22.37 -11.67
N ALA A 59 30.45 22.61 -12.97
CA ALA A 59 29.51 22.22 -14.03
C ALA A 59 29.20 20.71 -14.06
N PHE A 60 30.19 19.88 -13.72
CA PHE A 60 30.02 18.43 -13.60
C PHE A 60 29.15 18.04 -12.39
N GLY A 61 29.36 18.65 -11.22
CA GLY A 61 28.54 18.40 -10.03
C GLY A 61 27.06 18.77 -10.22
N LYS A 62 26.76 19.84 -10.96
CA LYS A 62 25.38 20.22 -11.32
C LYS A 62 24.72 19.22 -12.29
N ARG A 63 25.49 18.66 -13.21
CA ARG A 63 25.01 17.63 -14.15
C ARG A 63 24.71 16.32 -13.43
N GLU A 64 25.56 15.92 -12.49
CA GLU A 64 25.36 14.72 -11.66
C GLU A 64 24.19 14.87 -10.69
N ALA A 65 23.95 16.07 -10.12
CA ALA A 65 22.75 16.36 -9.34
C ALA A 65 21.47 16.09 -10.13
N ARG A 66 21.36 16.67 -11.33
CA ARG A 66 20.20 16.50 -12.20
C ARG A 66 19.96 15.04 -12.60
N ASN A 67 21.01 14.32 -13.01
CA ASN A 67 20.87 12.93 -13.45
C ASN A 67 20.37 12.02 -12.33
N GLU A 68 20.87 12.20 -11.11
CA GLU A 68 20.40 11.43 -9.96
C GLU A 68 18.96 11.78 -9.60
N GLU A 69 18.58 13.06 -9.62
CA GLU A 69 17.19 13.47 -9.39
C GLU A 69 16.24 12.86 -10.42
N GLU A 70 16.60 12.87 -11.71
CA GLU A 70 15.82 12.22 -12.76
C GLU A 70 15.69 10.70 -12.52
N TYR A 71 16.76 10.03 -12.07
CA TYR A 71 16.73 8.61 -11.73
C TYR A 71 15.78 8.33 -10.56
N PHE A 72 15.91 9.07 -9.45
CA PHE A 72 15.06 8.89 -8.27
C PHE A 72 13.60 9.22 -8.56
N TYR A 73 13.33 10.25 -9.37
CA TYR A 73 11.98 10.57 -9.80
C TYR A 73 11.36 9.39 -10.58
N LYS A 74 12.07 8.83 -11.55
CA LYS A 74 11.60 7.66 -12.32
C LYS A 74 11.38 6.45 -11.40
N LEU A 75 12.28 6.21 -10.45
CA LEU A 75 12.16 5.11 -9.50
C LEU A 75 10.93 5.27 -8.59
N GLN A 76 10.69 6.47 -8.07
CA GLN A 76 9.50 6.78 -7.27
C GLN A 76 8.22 6.57 -8.09
N GLN A 77 8.20 7.03 -9.34
CA GLN A 77 7.06 6.81 -10.23
C GLN A 77 6.81 5.32 -10.50
N GLN A 78 7.87 4.52 -10.68
CA GLN A 78 7.76 3.08 -10.84
C GLN A 78 7.20 2.41 -9.58
N GLN A 79 7.68 2.80 -8.39
CA GLN A 79 7.18 2.28 -7.11
C GLN A 79 5.69 2.62 -6.91
N LEU A 80 5.29 3.86 -7.20
CA LEU A 80 3.89 4.27 -7.12
C LEU A 80 2.99 3.51 -8.10
N ARG A 81 3.46 3.25 -9.32
CA ARG A 81 2.72 2.44 -10.31
C ARG A 81 2.57 1.00 -9.83
N ALA A 82 3.63 0.40 -9.30
CA ALA A 82 3.59 -0.96 -8.76
C ALA A 82 2.61 -1.06 -7.59
N LEU A 83 2.60 -0.06 -6.70
CA LEU A 83 1.67 0.00 -5.58
C LEU A 83 0.21 0.11 -6.04
N LYS A 84 -0.08 1.00 -7.00
CA LYS A 84 -1.42 1.12 -7.58
C LYS A 84 -1.91 -0.19 -8.19
N LYS A 85 -1.08 -0.82 -9.01
CA LYS A 85 -1.41 -2.11 -9.65
C LYS A 85 -1.71 -3.20 -8.60
N HIS A 86 -0.90 -3.29 -7.54
CA HIS A 86 -1.14 -4.25 -6.47
C HIS A 86 -2.49 -4.00 -5.77
N LEU A 87 -2.85 -2.74 -5.52
CA LEU A 87 -4.13 -2.41 -4.90
C LEU A 87 -5.32 -2.73 -5.82
N GLU A 88 -5.18 -2.50 -7.12
CA GLU A 88 -6.19 -2.86 -8.12
C GLU A 88 -6.39 -4.39 -8.16
N GLU A 89 -5.31 -5.17 -8.18
CA GLU A 89 -5.38 -6.64 -8.15
C GLU A 89 -6.05 -7.18 -6.87
N GLU A 90 -5.77 -6.59 -5.71
CA GLU A 90 -6.42 -7.00 -4.45
C GLU A 90 -7.91 -6.64 -4.45
N HIS A 91 -8.28 -5.45 -4.93
CA HIS A 91 -9.67 -5.05 -5.05
C HIS A 91 -10.47 -6.01 -5.94
N GLU A 92 -9.91 -6.41 -7.10
CA GLU A 92 -10.55 -7.40 -7.98
C GLU A 92 -10.75 -8.76 -7.30
N ARG A 93 -9.78 -9.21 -6.48
CA ARG A 93 -9.90 -10.46 -5.72
C ARG A 93 -11.01 -10.38 -4.68
N GLU A 94 -11.06 -9.28 -3.92
CA GLU A 94 -12.10 -9.04 -2.93
C GLU A 94 -13.49 -8.99 -3.57
N GLU A 95 -13.65 -8.32 -4.72
CA GLU A 95 -14.91 -8.31 -5.46
C GLU A 95 -15.35 -9.71 -5.91
N GLN A 96 -14.41 -10.55 -6.36
CA GLN A 96 -14.71 -11.93 -6.73
C GLN A 96 -15.13 -12.77 -5.52
N GLU A 97 -14.50 -12.56 -4.37
CA GLU A 97 -14.86 -13.24 -3.12
C GLU A 97 -16.25 -12.84 -2.64
N ILE A 98 -16.57 -11.55 -2.66
CA ILE A 98 -17.91 -11.03 -2.33
C ILE A 98 -18.97 -11.70 -3.20
N LYS A 99 -18.78 -11.74 -4.52
CA LYS A 99 -19.71 -12.40 -5.45
C LYS A 99 -19.95 -13.87 -5.10
N ARG A 100 -18.89 -14.62 -4.80
CA ARG A 100 -18.98 -16.04 -4.40
C ARG A 100 -19.74 -16.22 -3.08
N LEU A 101 -19.53 -15.33 -2.12
CA LEU A 101 -20.22 -15.34 -0.83
C LEU A 101 -21.70 -14.99 -0.98
N GLU A 102 -22.04 -14.02 -1.82
CA GLU A 102 -23.41 -13.65 -2.15
C GLU A 102 -24.20 -14.82 -2.77
N GLU A 103 -23.59 -15.53 -3.73
CA GLU A 103 -24.21 -16.73 -4.31
C GLU A 103 -24.45 -17.81 -3.25
N SER A 104 -23.48 -18.01 -2.36
CA SER A 104 -23.57 -19.00 -1.28
C SER A 104 -24.67 -18.63 -0.28
N LEU A 105 -24.82 -17.35 0.04
CA LEU A 105 -25.92 -16.84 0.85
C LEU A 105 -27.26 -17.05 0.15
N LYS A 106 -27.36 -16.77 -1.15
CA LYS A 106 -28.57 -17.00 -1.95
C LYS A 106 -28.99 -18.47 -1.93
N ARG A 107 -28.04 -19.39 -2.10
CA ARG A 107 -28.28 -20.84 -1.99
C ARG A 107 -28.80 -21.23 -0.61
N ARG A 108 -28.15 -20.75 0.46
CA ARG A 108 -28.57 -21.03 1.85
C ARG A 108 -29.95 -20.46 2.17
N LYS A 109 -30.26 -19.25 1.72
CA LYS A 109 -31.59 -18.64 1.88
C LYS A 109 -32.68 -19.47 1.20
N LYS A 110 -32.42 -19.98 -0.02
CA LYS A 110 -33.36 -20.88 -0.71
C LYS A 110 -33.59 -22.17 0.07
N LEU A 111 -32.53 -22.80 0.57
CA LEU A 111 -32.64 -24.03 1.37
C LEU A 111 -33.45 -23.82 2.65
N LEU A 112 -33.28 -22.68 3.33
CA LEU A 112 -34.09 -22.33 4.50
C LEU A 112 -35.58 -22.21 4.14
N ALA A 113 -35.90 -21.48 3.07
CA ALA A 113 -37.29 -21.35 2.61
C ALA A 113 -37.93 -22.70 2.22
N ASP A 114 -37.15 -23.60 1.62
CA ASP A 114 -37.62 -24.95 1.26
C ASP A 114 -37.83 -25.83 2.51
N LEU A 115 -37.07 -25.62 3.58
CA LEU A 115 -37.24 -26.31 4.87
C LEU A 115 -38.43 -25.77 5.66
N GLU A 116 -38.65 -24.45 5.67
CA GLU A 116 -39.82 -23.83 6.31
C GLU A 116 -41.12 -24.38 5.71
N LYS A 117 -41.21 -24.46 4.38
CA LYS A 117 -42.37 -25.03 3.67
C LYS A 117 -42.66 -26.51 3.95
N LYS A 118 -41.67 -27.29 4.41
CA LYS A 118 -41.86 -28.71 4.76
C LYS A 118 -42.33 -28.90 6.20
N HIS A 119 -42.19 -27.87 7.03
CA HIS A 119 -42.58 -27.87 8.43
C HIS A 119 -44.00 -27.34 8.67
N ASP A 120 -44.58 -26.67 7.67
CA ASP A 120 -46.00 -26.35 7.56
C ASP A 120 -46.77 -27.47 6.86
#